data_AF-A0A814N6S3-F1
#
_entry.id   AF-A0A814N6S3-F1
#
_cell.length_a   1.000
_cell.length_b   1.000
_cell.length_c   1.000
_cell.angle_alpha   90.00
_cell.angle_beta   90.00
_cell.angle_gamma   90.00
#
_symmetry.space_group_name_H-M   'P 1'
#
loop_
_entity.id
_entity.type
_entity.pdbx_description
1 polymer ?
#
loop_
_entity_poly.entity_id
_entity_poly.type
_entity_poly.pdbx_seq_one_letter_code
_entity_poly.pdbx_strand_id
1 'polypeptide(L)'
;MTSPSDDTLVQFPKNTLYKDIASHQWPIIYCKNYNIGFLRLEKLHPFDSSKWGSIINYLRNANMITDDTIIRPNEATKEHLRLVHTQRYLSSLRWSAQVARVLEVAPIAMLPNFIVQWRVLKPLRYQTGGTILAGKLALERGWAINIGGGFHHCSSDSGGGFCAYADLTLLIKNLFIYYSDRIKKVLIVDLDAHQGNGHEHDFMNDERVFIMDMYNSQIYPRDQHAKTAIKCKIELMNHTDDKTYLRLLHINLEKSLKEFQPDFVVYNAGTDILEGDLLGNLDITPEMTSSVSVAGFDQLKNTVEKYDKDKRIFVLFCGTKDSKGHSWCPDCVAAEKPVEEAVKSSLPSNAVFIECDVGDRPSWKDPKCPFRTDPQTRLTGVPTLIEWGTSKRLVESQLLDADTIRILFEDD
;
A
#
# COMPACT_ATOMS: atom_id res chain seq x y z
N MET A 1 -30.67 -48.62 -9.30
CA MET A 1 -30.76 -47.44 -10.18
C MET A 1 -31.89 -46.57 -9.69
N THR A 2 -31.57 -45.57 -8.88
CA THR A 2 -32.46 -44.47 -8.52
C THR A 2 -31.55 -43.27 -8.25
N SER A 3 -31.55 -42.32 -9.18
CA SER A 3 -30.86 -41.04 -9.07
C SER A 3 -31.59 -40.16 -8.04
N PRO A 4 -30.90 -39.49 -7.10
CA PRO A 4 -31.49 -38.39 -6.37
C PRO A 4 -31.47 -37.13 -7.24
N SER A 5 -32.65 -36.58 -7.42
CA SER A 5 -32.99 -35.31 -8.06
C SER A 5 -32.77 -34.11 -7.12
N ASP A 6 -32.68 -32.93 -7.75
CA ASP A 6 -32.72 -31.57 -7.21
C ASP A 6 -31.46 -31.00 -6.53
N ASP A 7 -30.47 -30.68 -7.37
CA ASP A 7 -29.63 -29.50 -7.18
C ASP A 7 -30.51 -28.25 -7.20
N THR A 8 -30.74 -27.68 -6.02
CA THR A 8 -31.31 -26.35 -5.87
C THR A 8 -30.29 -25.34 -6.40
N LEU A 9 -30.40 -24.98 -7.68
CA LEU A 9 -29.71 -23.84 -8.27
C LEU A 9 -30.07 -22.59 -7.49
N VAL A 10 -29.17 -22.16 -6.59
CA VAL A 10 -29.25 -20.84 -5.95
C VAL A 10 -29.27 -19.81 -7.07
N GLN A 11 -30.42 -19.17 -7.29
CA GLN A 11 -30.52 -18.04 -8.20
C GLN A 11 -29.66 -16.90 -7.63
N PHE A 12 -28.48 -16.71 -8.22
CA PHE A 12 -27.60 -15.62 -7.88
C PHE A 12 -28.24 -14.28 -8.31
N PRO A 13 -28.27 -13.26 -7.45
CA PRO A 13 -28.90 -11.98 -7.78
C PRO A 13 -28.22 -11.35 -9.00
N LYS A 14 -29.03 -10.82 -9.95
CA LYS A 14 -28.52 -9.97 -11.03
C LYS A 14 -27.66 -8.87 -10.40
N ASN A 15 -26.44 -8.67 -10.94
CA ASN A 15 -25.45 -7.74 -10.41
C ASN A 15 -26.00 -6.30 -10.45
N THR A 16 -26.61 -5.84 -9.36
CA THR A 16 -27.34 -4.56 -9.22
C THR A 16 -26.52 -3.49 -8.48
N LEU A 17 -25.21 -3.72 -8.34
CA LEU A 17 -24.32 -2.91 -7.50
C LEU A 17 -23.97 -1.53 -8.08
N TYR A 18 -24.35 -1.23 -9.33
CA TYR A 18 -24.03 0.03 -9.99
C TYR A 18 -25.00 0.32 -11.15
N LYS A 19 -25.11 1.60 -11.54
CA LYS A 19 -25.80 2.05 -12.77
C LYS A 19 -24.78 2.26 -13.89
N ASP A 20 -25.25 2.47 -15.12
CA ASP A 20 -24.42 2.71 -16.31
C ASP A 20 -23.24 3.66 -16.01
N ILE A 21 -22.03 3.17 -16.23
CA ILE A 21 -20.78 3.88 -15.93
C ILE A 21 -20.30 4.51 -17.23
N ALA A 22 -20.20 5.84 -17.25
CA ALA A 22 -19.76 6.55 -18.44
C ALA A 22 -18.28 6.27 -18.73
N SER A 23 -17.89 6.37 -20.01
CA SER A 23 -16.51 6.14 -20.45
C SER A 23 -15.52 7.18 -19.92
N HIS A 24 -15.97 8.42 -19.66
CA HIS A 24 -15.13 9.49 -19.12
C HIS A 24 -14.89 9.38 -17.61
N GLN A 25 -15.68 8.57 -16.89
CA GLN A 25 -15.49 8.36 -15.47
C GLN A 25 -14.25 7.51 -15.23
N TRP A 26 -13.41 7.90 -14.28
CA TRP A 26 -12.22 7.15 -13.93
C TRP A 26 -12.59 5.99 -13.00
N PRO A 27 -11.84 4.87 -13.00
CA PRO A 27 -12.02 3.74 -12.07
C PRO A 27 -11.81 4.04 -10.57
N ILE A 28 -12.10 5.25 -10.12
CA ILE A 28 -12.00 5.71 -8.73
C ILE A 28 -13.42 5.74 -8.15
N ILE A 29 -13.63 4.97 -7.08
CA ILE A 29 -14.94 4.73 -6.50
C ILE A 29 -15.05 5.45 -5.16
N TYR A 30 -16.07 6.29 -5.06
CA TYR A 30 -16.41 6.97 -3.81
C TYR A 30 -17.85 7.47 -3.83
N CYS A 31 -18.48 7.51 -2.66
CA CYS A 31 -19.66 8.35 -2.45
C CYS A 31 -19.65 8.98 -1.07
N LYS A 32 -20.39 10.10 -0.92
CA LYS A 32 -20.47 10.84 0.35
C LYS A 32 -20.98 9.99 1.51
N ASN A 33 -21.70 8.91 1.23
CA ASN A 33 -22.22 7.98 2.21
C ASN A 33 -21.14 7.07 2.83
N TYR A 34 -19.89 7.13 2.36
CA TYR A 34 -18.77 6.41 2.98
C TYR A 34 -18.45 6.97 4.37
N ASN A 35 -18.56 8.29 4.54
CA ASN A 35 -18.18 8.95 5.79
C ASN A 35 -19.15 8.58 6.90
N ILE A 36 -18.58 8.16 8.03
CA ILE A 36 -19.31 7.91 9.25
C ILE A 36 -19.21 9.19 10.07
N GLY A 37 -20.31 9.68 10.62
CA GLY A 37 -20.31 10.92 11.39
C GLY A 37 -21.29 10.85 12.55
N PHE A 38 -20.81 11.18 13.75
CA PHE A 38 -21.59 11.16 14.98
C PHE A 38 -21.29 12.37 15.86
N LEU A 39 -21.84 13.54 15.51
CA LEU A 39 -21.84 14.72 16.38
C LEU A 39 -20.44 15.05 16.98
N ARG A 40 -19.34 14.80 16.25
CA ARG A 40 -17.93 14.95 16.66
C ARG A 40 -17.35 13.89 17.60
N LEU A 41 -18.10 12.86 18.05
CA LEU A 41 -17.50 11.77 18.86
C LEU A 41 -16.51 10.94 18.05
N GLU A 42 -16.59 10.98 16.73
CA GLU A 42 -15.60 10.36 15.85
C GLU A 42 -14.16 10.86 16.09
N LYS A 43 -13.98 12.05 16.66
CA LYS A 43 -12.66 12.64 16.94
C LYS A 43 -11.97 12.05 18.18
N LEU A 44 -12.67 11.22 18.96
CA LEU A 44 -12.14 10.60 20.18
C LEU A 44 -11.60 9.18 19.94
N HIS A 45 -11.56 8.76 18.68
CA HIS A 45 -11.17 7.41 18.29
C HIS A 45 -10.03 7.50 17.25
N PRO A 46 -9.01 6.61 17.29
CA PRO A 46 -7.88 6.66 16.37
C PRO A 46 -8.30 6.55 14.89
N PHE A 47 -9.40 5.85 14.61
CA PHE A 47 -9.96 5.76 13.26
C PHE A 47 -10.70 7.05 12.82
N ASP A 48 -10.12 7.80 11.88
CA ASP A 48 -10.78 8.94 11.24
C ASP A 48 -11.88 8.49 10.26
N SER A 49 -13.10 8.46 10.78
CA SER A 49 -14.34 8.15 10.04
C SER A 49 -14.71 9.10 8.88
N SER A 50 -14.00 10.23 8.72
CA SER A 50 -14.19 11.21 7.64
C SER A 50 -13.04 11.25 6.64
N LYS A 51 -12.00 10.41 6.81
CA LYS A 51 -10.78 10.41 5.99
C LYS A 51 -11.04 10.32 4.48
N TRP A 52 -12.03 9.53 4.08
CA TRP A 52 -12.36 9.32 2.67
C TRP A 52 -12.84 10.60 1.99
N GLY A 53 -13.67 11.39 2.68
CA GLY A 53 -14.07 12.71 2.20
C GLY A 53 -12.90 13.69 2.12
N SER A 54 -11.98 13.63 3.08
CA SER A 54 -10.75 14.44 3.06
C SER A 54 -9.87 14.12 1.86
N ILE A 55 -9.65 12.83 1.55
CA ILE A 55 -8.88 12.39 0.37
C ILE A 55 -9.52 12.91 -0.92
N ILE A 56 -10.84 12.75 -1.07
CA ILE A 56 -11.56 13.24 -2.26
C ILE A 56 -11.49 14.76 -2.39
N ASN A 57 -11.61 15.49 -1.27
CA ASN A 57 -11.49 16.94 -1.29
C ASN A 57 -10.06 17.38 -1.65
N TYR A 58 -9.04 16.69 -1.16
CA TYR A 58 -7.64 16.94 -1.52
C TYR A 58 -7.43 16.76 -3.02
N LEU A 59 -7.84 15.61 -3.58
CA LEU A 59 -7.71 15.31 -5.01
C LEU A 59 -8.50 16.30 -5.87
N ARG A 60 -9.67 16.75 -5.41
CA ARG A 60 -10.46 17.79 -6.08
C ARG A 60 -9.74 19.13 -6.08
N ASN A 61 -9.21 19.56 -4.94
CA ASN A 61 -8.49 20.83 -4.81
C ASN A 61 -7.18 20.85 -5.62
N ALA A 62 -6.55 19.69 -5.79
CA ALA A 62 -5.41 19.49 -6.68
C ALA A 62 -5.79 19.40 -8.17
N ASN A 63 -7.07 19.58 -8.52
CA ASN A 63 -7.62 19.45 -9.88
C ASN A 63 -7.36 18.07 -10.54
N MET A 64 -7.18 17.02 -9.75
CA MET A 64 -6.96 15.66 -10.26
C MET A 64 -8.28 14.95 -10.58
N ILE A 65 -9.36 15.27 -9.87
CA ILE A 65 -10.69 14.68 -10.06
C ILE A 65 -11.80 15.72 -9.91
N THR A 66 -12.98 15.40 -10.45
CA THR A 66 -14.23 16.16 -10.31
C THR A 66 -15.36 15.22 -9.91
N ASP A 67 -16.51 15.77 -9.47
CA ASP A 67 -17.65 14.94 -9.04
C ASP A 67 -18.25 14.10 -10.17
N ASP A 68 -18.05 14.51 -11.44
CA ASP A 68 -18.47 13.79 -12.63
C ASP A 68 -17.46 12.71 -13.07
N THR A 69 -16.17 12.81 -12.72
CA THR A 69 -15.17 11.78 -13.06
C THR A 69 -15.16 10.61 -12.08
N ILE A 70 -15.74 10.75 -10.87
CA ILE A 70 -15.78 9.70 -9.84
C ILE A 70 -16.96 8.75 -10.09
N ILE A 71 -16.76 7.45 -9.83
CA ILE A 71 -17.80 6.42 -9.87
C ILE A 71 -18.44 6.25 -8.50
N ARG A 72 -19.78 6.17 -8.44
CA ARG A 72 -20.53 5.99 -7.20
C ARG A 72 -21.03 4.55 -7.10
N PRO A 73 -20.77 3.84 -5.99
CA PRO A 73 -21.30 2.50 -5.78
C PRO A 73 -22.71 2.53 -5.19
N ASN A 74 -23.44 1.43 -5.37
CA ASN A 74 -24.63 1.14 -4.57
C ASN A 74 -24.26 0.46 -3.24
N GLU A 75 -25.18 0.51 -2.27
CA GLU A 75 -25.05 -0.19 -0.99
C GLU A 75 -25.00 -1.71 -1.23
N ALA A 76 -24.06 -2.41 -0.58
CA ALA A 76 -24.07 -3.87 -0.58
C ALA A 76 -25.33 -4.39 0.13
N THR A 77 -26.19 -5.06 -0.62
CA THR A 77 -27.42 -5.66 -0.10
C THR A 77 -27.13 -6.89 0.76
N LYS A 78 -28.14 -7.34 1.50
CA LYS A 78 -28.02 -8.56 2.33
C LYS A 78 -27.69 -9.79 1.49
N GLU A 79 -28.21 -9.86 0.27
CA GLU A 79 -27.95 -10.96 -0.68
C GLU A 79 -26.48 -10.98 -1.08
N HIS A 80 -25.89 -9.82 -1.39
CA HIS A 80 -24.45 -9.71 -1.65
C HIS A 80 -23.64 -10.16 -0.43
N LEU A 81 -23.96 -9.66 0.76
CA LEU A 81 -23.25 -10.02 1.99
C LEU A 81 -23.34 -11.52 2.31
N ARG A 82 -24.48 -12.17 2.02
CA ARG A 82 -24.70 -13.60 2.28
C ARG A 82 -23.91 -14.55 1.38
N LEU A 83 -23.24 -14.03 0.34
CA LEU A 83 -22.29 -14.80 -0.46
C LEU A 83 -21.12 -15.32 0.37
N VAL A 84 -20.69 -14.54 1.37
CA VAL A 84 -19.57 -14.85 2.25
C VAL A 84 -20.06 -14.97 3.69
N HIS A 85 -20.78 -13.97 4.19
CA HIS A 85 -21.05 -13.89 5.61
C HIS A 85 -22.12 -14.85 6.07
N THR A 86 -21.90 -15.57 7.18
CA THR A 86 -22.92 -16.45 7.77
C THR A 86 -24.18 -15.68 8.20
N GLN A 87 -25.34 -16.34 8.12
CA GLN A 87 -26.60 -15.75 8.58
C GLN A 87 -26.54 -15.39 10.07
N ARG A 88 -25.84 -16.21 10.87
CA ARG A 88 -25.59 -15.96 12.29
C ARG A 88 -24.83 -14.65 12.50
N TYR A 89 -23.71 -14.47 11.80
CA TYR A 89 -22.89 -13.26 11.94
C TYR A 89 -23.67 -12.00 11.53
N LEU A 90 -24.31 -11.99 10.35
CA LEU A 90 -25.11 -10.84 9.91
C LEU A 90 -26.26 -10.53 10.87
N SER A 91 -26.86 -11.55 11.49
CA SER A 91 -27.90 -11.35 12.50
C SER A 91 -27.35 -10.74 13.78
N SER A 92 -26.09 -11.02 14.13
CA SER A 92 -25.43 -10.45 15.31
C SER A 92 -25.21 -8.93 15.18
N LEU A 93 -24.92 -8.44 13.97
CA LEU A 93 -24.74 -7.01 13.67
C LEU A 93 -26.04 -6.19 13.80
N ARG A 94 -27.18 -6.84 14.04
CA ARG A 94 -28.44 -6.15 14.39
C ARG A 94 -28.41 -5.56 15.80
N TRP A 95 -27.42 -5.89 16.63
CA TRP A 95 -27.29 -5.41 18.00
C TRP A 95 -26.17 -4.37 18.15
N SER A 96 -26.49 -3.19 18.71
CA SER A 96 -25.52 -2.10 18.87
C SER A 96 -24.28 -2.50 19.68
N ALA A 97 -24.47 -3.32 20.72
CA ALA A 97 -23.37 -3.84 21.54
C ALA A 97 -22.38 -4.69 20.72
N GLN A 98 -22.88 -5.52 19.79
CA GLN A 98 -22.02 -6.32 18.93
C GLN A 98 -21.28 -5.43 17.92
N VAL A 99 -21.94 -4.40 17.36
CA VAL A 99 -21.27 -3.43 16.48
C VAL A 99 -20.18 -2.66 17.23
N ALA A 100 -20.45 -2.22 18.46
CA ALA A 100 -19.49 -1.54 19.31
C ALA A 100 -18.26 -2.42 19.60
N ARG A 101 -18.45 -3.73 19.79
CA ARG A 101 -17.34 -4.68 19.97
C ARG A 101 -16.51 -4.84 18.70
N VAL A 102 -17.17 -5.03 17.55
CA VAL A 102 -16.49 -5.21 16.25
C VAL A 102 -15.68 -3.98 15.86
N LEU A 103 -16.24 -2.79 16.11
CA LEU A 103 -15.59 -1.52 15.81
C LEU A 103 -14.71 -0.99 16.94
N GLU A 104 -14.62 -1.70 18.06
CA GLU A 104 -13.88 -1.29 19.26
C GLU A 104 -14.23 0.13 19.79
N VAL A 105 -15.45 0.60 19.49
CA VAL A 105 -15.98 1.90 19.94
C VAL A 105 -17.08 1.67 20.96
N ALA A 106 -16.71 1.51 22.22
CA ALA A 106 -17.64 1.21 23.32
C ALA A 106 -18.88 2.14 23.38
N PRO A 107 -18.78 3.47 23.16
CA PRO A 107 -19.94 4.37 23.16
C PRO A 107 -21.04 4.01 22.14
N ILE A 108 -20.72 3.31 21.04
CA ILE A 108 -21.71 2.86 20.04
C ILE A 108 -22.77 1.94 20.69
N ALA A 109 -22.42 1.20 21.74
CA ALA A 109 -23.33 0.28 22.42
C ALA A 109 -24.53 1.00 23.05
N MET A 110 -24.37 2.28 23.42
CA MET A 110 -25.41 3.10 24.03
C MET A 110 -26.30 3.81 23.02
N LEU A 111 -25.96 3.77 21.73
CA LEU A 111 -26.73 4.44 20.69
C LEU A 111 -28.01 3.67 20.33
N PRO A 112 -29.12 4.39 20.06
CA PRO A 112 -30.30 3.78 19.48
C PRO A 112 -29.95 2.97 18.23
N ASN A 113 -30.43 1.72 18.17
CA ASN A 113 -29.98 0.78 17.15
C ASN A 113 -30.18 1.28 15.71
N PHE A 114 -31.29 1.97 15.43
CA PHE A 114 -31.54 2.53 14.10
C PHE A 114 -30.44 3.53 13.67
N ILE A 115 -29.84 4.27 14.60
CA ILE A 115 -28.73 5.19 14.34
C ILE A 115 -27.49 4.38 13.98
N VAL A 116 -27.17 3.31 14.73
CA VAL A 116 -26.04 2.43 14.42
C VAL A 116 -26.20 1.80 13.04
N GLN A 117 -27.40 1.28 12.73
CA GLN A 117 -27.69 0.72 11.41
C GLN A 117 -27.52 1.74 10.28
N TRP A 118 -27.99 2.98 10.49
CA TRP A 118 -28.04 4.00 9.44
C TRP A 118 -26.76 4.83 9.29
N ARG A 119 -26.08 5.16 10.38
CA ARG A 119 -24.91 6.06 10.41
C ARG A 119 -23.58 5.34 10.53
N VAL A 120 -23.57 4.06 10.90
CA VAL A 120 -22.34 3.28 11.05
C VAL A 120 -22.30 2.14 10.04
N LEU A 121 -23.23 1.19 10.13
CA LEU A 121 -23.19 0.00 9.28
C LEU A 121 -23.53 0.29 7.81
N LYS A 122 -24.48 1.18 7.53
CA LYS A 122 -24.83 1.56 6.15
C LYS A 122 -23.63 2.16 5.38
N PRO A 123 -22.86 3.11 5.93
CA PRO A 123 -21.60 3.53 5.31
C PRO A 123 -20.62 2.40 5.01
N LEU A 124 -20.41 1.48 5.95
CA LEU A 124 -19.55 0.30 5.74
C LEU A 124 -20.07 -0.59 4.60
N ARG A 125 -21.39 -0.75 4.46
CA ARG A 125 -22.00 -1.47 3.33
C ARG A 125 -21.82 -0.76 1.99
N TYR A 126 -21.78 0.57 1.96
CA TYR A 126 -21.42 1.31 0.74
C TYR A 126 -19.97 1.08 0.35
N GLN A 127 -19.07 1.07 1.33
CA GLN A 127 -17.65 0.77 1.10
C GLN A 127 -17.48 -0.66 0.58
N THR A 128 -18.16 -1.64 1.19
CA THR A 128 -18.19 -3.03 0.69
C THR A 128 -18.73 -3.12 -0.74
N GLY A 129 -19.80 -2.38 -1.06
CA GLY A 129 -20.34 -2.31 -2.43
C GLY A 129 -19.32 -1.73 -3.41
N GLY A 130 -18.56 -0.71 -2.97
CA GLY A 130 -17.44 -0.14 -3.73
C GLY A 130 -16.32 -1.13 -3.99
N THR A 131 -15.95 -1.96 -3.01
CA THR A 131 -14.90 -2.98 -3.16
C THR A 131 -15.31 -4.02 -4.20
N ILE A 132 -16.56 -4.51 -4.16
CA ILE A 132 -17.06 -5.45 -5.18
C ILE A 132 -17.09 -4.79 -6.57
N LEU A 133 -17.49 -3.52 -6.66
CA LEU A 133 -17.47 -2.75 -7.91
C LEU A 133 -16.03 -2.54 -8.43
N ALA A 134 -15.05 -2.32 -7.55
CA ALA A 134 -13.65 -2.18 -7.92
C ALA A 134 -13.14 -3.44 -8.62
N GLY A 135 -13.47 -4.62 -8.09
CA GLY A 135 -13.13 -5.90 -8.71
C GLY A 135 -13.61 -5.99 -10.16
N LYS A 136 -14.88 -5.59 -10.41
CA LYS A 136 -15.42 -5.53 -11.78
C LYS A 136 -14.69 -4.52 -12.65
N LEU A 137 -14.51 -3.28 -12.17
CA LEU A 137 -13.92 -2.21 -12.96
C LEU A 137 -12.47 -2.51 -13.33
N ALA A 138 -11.70 -3.12 -12.43
CA ALA A 138 -10.35 -3.55 -12.72
C ALA A 138 -10.31 -4.62 -13.83
N LEU A 139 -11.28 -5.55 -13.89
CA LEU A 139 -11.37 -6.52 -14.99
C LEU A 139 -11.71 -5.89 -16.34
N GLU A 140 -12.49 -4.81 -16.33
CA GLU A 140 -12.96 -4.15 -17.55
C GLU A 140 -12.00 -3.06 -18.04
N ARG A 141 -11.30 -2.40 -17.12
CA ARG A 141 -10.52 -1.18 -17.37
C ARG A 141 -9.04 -1.31 -16.98
N GLY A 142 -8.62 -2.48 -16.48
CA GLY A 142 -7.24 -2.79 -16.10
C GLY A 142 -6.87 -2.40 -14.68
N TRP A 143 -7.59 -1.47 -14.05
CA TRP A 143 -7.37 -1.05 -12.66
C TRP A 143 -8.64 -0.44 -12.06
N ALA A 144 -8.70 -0.39 -10.73
CA ALA A 144 -9.70 0.37 -9.98
C ALA A 144 -9.22 0.67 -8.57
N ILE A 145 -9.69 1.78 -8.00
CA ILE A 145 -9.44 2.17 -6.61
C ILE A 145 -10.79 2.38 -5.93
N ASN A 146 -11.03 1.66 -4.84
CA ASN A 146 -12.06 2.05 -3.88
C ASN A 146 -11.40 2.91 -2.80
N ILE A 147 -11.87 4.14 -2.62
CA ILE A 147 -11.27 5.04 -1.61
C ILE A 147 -11.53 4.54 -0.18
N GLY A 148 -12.61 3.78 0.02
CA GLY A 148 -12.89 3.09 1.27
C GLY A 148 -12.71 1.58 1.15
N GLY A 149 -13.22 0.83 2.14
CA GLY A 149 -13.06 -0.62 2.20
C GLY A 149 -11.70 -1.05 2.74
N GLY A 150 -11.23 -2.22 2.31
CA GLY A 150 -9.97 -2.80 2.82
C GLY A 150 -10.13 -3.41 4.21
N PHE A 151 -11.31 -3.97 4.50
CA PHE A 151 -11.67 -4.44 5.84
C PHE A 151 -11.08 -5.82 6.14
N HIS A 152 -9.76 -5.88 6.20
CA HIS A 152 -8.98 -7.11 6.23
C HIS A 152 -9.10 -7.93 7.53
N HIS A 153 -9.64 -7.37 8.62
CA HIS A 153 -9.85 -8.08 9.88
C HIS A 153 -11.20 -8.81 9.98
N CYS A 154 -12.12 -8.58 9.04
CA CYS A 154 -13.41 -9.28 9.04
C CYS A 154 -13.31 -10.58 8.24
N SER A 155 -13.74 -11.69 8.84
CA SER A 155 -13.95 -12.97 8.17
C SER A 155 -15.43 -13.18 7.82
N SER A 156 -15.75 -14.31 7.21
CA SER A 156 -17.12 -14.74 6.91
C SER A 156 -18.03 -14.85 8.13
N ASP A 157 -17.52 -15.09 9.33
CA ASP A 157 -18.35 -15.31 10.53
C ASP A 157 -18.00 -14.42 11.73
N SER A 158 -16.98 -13.58 11.61
CA SER A 158 -16.54 -12.68 12.67
C SER A 158 -16.03 -11.34 12.12
N GLY A 159 -16.21 -10.28 12.92
CA GLY A 159 -15.61 -8.97 12.67
C GLY A 159 -14.79 -8.53 13.88
N GLY A 160 -13.86 -7.62 13.66
CA GLY A 160 -12.92 -7.07 14.64
C GLY A 160 -12.02 -6.01 14.00
N GLY A 161 -11.20 -5.31 14.78
CA GLY A 161 -10.25 -4.32 14.24
C GLY A 161 -10.90 -3.31 13.30
N PHE A 162 -12.04 -2.72 13.70
CA PHE A 162 -12.79 -1.75 12.88
C PHE A 162 -13.49 -2.32 11.63
N CYS A 163 -13.39 -3.63 11.38
CA CYS A 163 -13.87 -4.29 10.17
C CYS A 163 -15.17 -5.07 10.44
N ALA A 164 -16.29 -4.61 9.88
CA ALA A 164 -17.61 -5.25 10.06
C ALA A 164 -18.04 -6.17 8.91
N TYR A 165 -17.50 -5.99 7.71
CA TYR A 165 -17.85 -6.76 6.53
C TYR A 165 -16.57 -7.17 5.79
N ALA A 166 -16.45 -8.42 5.38
CA ALA A 166 -15.30 -9.02 4.71
C ALA A 166 -15.33 -8.67 3.22
N ASP A 167 -15.11 -7.39 2.92
CA ASP A 167 -15.26 -6.84 1.58
C ASP A 167 -14.23 -7.39 0.59
N LEU A 168 -13.00 -7.64 1.03
CA LEU A 168 -11.98 -8.33 0.23
C LEU A 168 -12.39 -9.77 -0.11
N THR A 169 -12.87 -10.55 0.88
CA THR A 169 -13.39 -11.90 0.64
C THR A 169 -14.57 -11.86 -0.33
N LEU A 170 -15.49 -10.91 -0.16
CA LEU A 170 -16.63 -10.71 -1.05
C LEU A 170 -16.21 -10.41 -2.48
N LEU A 171 -15.24 -9.50 -2.69
CA LEU A 171 -14.68 -9.21 -4.01
C LEU A 171 -14.17 -10.49 -4.66
N ILE A 172 -13.30 -11.24 -3.96
CA ILE A 172 -12.64 -12.42 -4.53
C ILE A 172 -13.64 -13.53 -4.83
N LYS A 173 -14.59 -13.80 -3.93
CA LYS A 173 -15.65 -14.80 -4.20
C LYS A 173 -16.56 -14.36 -5.35
N ASN A 174 -16.85 -13.05 -5.49
CA ASN A 174 -17.58 -12.54 -6.67
C ASN A 174 -16.78 -12.79 -7.97
N LEU A 175 -15.46 -12.55 -7.97
CA LEU A 175 -14.60 -12.84 -9.13
C LEU A 175 -14.69 -14.31 -9.53
N PHE A 176 -14.53 -15.22 -8.57
CA PHE A 176 -14.58 -16.66 -8.84
C PHE A 176 -15.97 -17.17 -9.26
N ILE A 177 -17.05 -16.48 -8.91
CA ILE A 177 -18.41 -16.92 -9.27
C ILE A 177 -18.82 -16.37 -10.63
N TYR A 178 -18.62 -15.08 -10.86
CA TYR A 178 -19.16 -14.39 -12.05
C TYR A 178 -18.16 -14.24 -13.19
N TYR A 179 -16.87 -14.45 -12.95
CA TYR A 179 -15.80 -14.27 -13.93
C TYR A 179 -14.83 -15.47 -13.93
N SER A 180 -15.33 -16.68 -13.64
CA SER A 180 -14.54 -17.92 -13.52
C SER A 180 -13.85 -18.36 -14.82
N ASP A 181 -14.35 -17.88 -15.96
CA ASP A 181 -13.75 -18.07 -17.28
C ASP A 181 -12.45 -17.25 -17.45
N ARG A 182 -12.35 -16.11 -16.76
CA ARG A 182 -11.20 -15.19 -16.83
C ARG A 182 -10.29 -15.26 -15.61
N ILE A 183 -10.86 -15.43 -14.42
CA ILE A 183 -10.14 -15.35 -13.14
C ILE A 183 -10.17 -16.69 -12.42
N LYS A 184 -8.98 -17.28 -12.28
CA LYS A 184 -8.76 -18.55 -11.60
C LYS A 184 -7.81 -18.41 -10.43
N LYS A 185 -6.91 -17.42 -10.46
CA LYS A 185 -5.91 -17.14 -9.43
C LYS A 185 -5.92 -15.68 -9.02
N VAL A 186 -6.05 -15.41 -7.72
CA VAL A 186 -6.02 -14.05 -7.16
C VAL A 186 -4.88 -13.91 -6.16
N LEU A 187 -4.03 -12.90 -6.34
CA LEU A 187 -3.01 -12.50 -5.38
C LEU A 187 -3.55 -11.37 -4.51
N ILE A 188 -3.53 -11.55 -3.19
CA ILE A 188 -3.70 -10.48 -2.23
C ILE A 188 -2.31 -9.98 -1.85
N VAL A 189 -2.09 -8.67 -2.01
CA VAL A 189 -0.93 -7.95 -1.47
C VAL A 189 -1.48 -7.06 -0.36
N ASP A 190 -1.32 -7.47 0.89
CA ASP A 190 -1.71 -6.68 2.06
C ASP A 190 -0.48 -5.97 2.63
N LEU A 191 -0.53 -4.63 2.63
CA LEU A 191 0.53 -3.75 3.13
C LEU A 191 0.04 -2.85 4.27
N ASP A 192 -1.09 -3.18 4.89
CA ASP A 192 -1.47 -2.60 6.17
C ASP A 192 -0.48 -2.99 7.27
N ALA A 193 -0.28 -2.12 8.28
CA ALA A 193 0.64 -2.42 9.36
C ALA A 193 0.20 -3.64 10.19
N HIS A 194 -1.09 -3.97 10.19
CA HIS A 194 -1.66 -5.09 10.91
C HIS A 194 -1.81 -6.32 9.99
N GLN A 195 -1.67 -7.52 10.59
CA GLN A 195 -1.93 -8.78 9.88
C GLN A 195 -3.40 -8.86 9.43
N GLY A 196 -3.65 -9.19 8.16
CA GLY A 196 -4.96 -9.31 7.52
C GLY A 196 -5.74 -10.58 7.86
N ASN A 197 -5.86 -10.91 9.14
CA ASN A 197 -6.36 -12.20 9.62
C ASN A 197 -7.77 -12.61 9.13
N GLY A 198 -8.63 -11.66 8.77
CA GLY A 198 -9.99 -11.94 8.30
C GLY A 198 -10.01 -12.71 6.97
N HIS A 199 -9.32 -12.21 5.96
CA HIS A 199 -9.25 -12.87 4.66
C HIS A 199 -8.32 -14.10 4.70
N GLU A 200 -7.31 -14.11 5.58
CA GLU A 200 -6.50 -15.30 5.84
C GLU A 200 -7.34 -16.49 6.32
N HIS A 201 -8.22 -16.29 7.32
CA HIS A 201 -9.15 -17.33 7.78
C HIS A 201 -10.04 -17.83 6.63
N ASP A 202 -10.59 -16.91 5.83
CA ASP A 202 -11.54 -17.26 4.76
C ASP A 202 -10.88 -18.03 3.59
N PHE A 203 -9.57 -17.86 3.37
CA PHE A 203 -8.85 -18.44 2.23
C PHE A 203 -7.75 -19.45 2.59
N MET A 204 -7.55 -19.78 3.87
CA MET A 204 -6.50 -20.71 4.34
C MET A 204 -6.41 -22.04 3.59
N ASN A 205 -7.53 -22.54 3.05
CA ASN A 205 -7.59 -23.81 2.33
C ASN A 205 -7.94 -23.64 0.83
N ASP A 206 -7.84 -22.42 0.28
CA ASP A 206 -8.20 -22.13 -1.12
C ASP A 206 -6.94 -21.83 -1.95
N GLU A 207 -6.42 -22.84 -2.65
CA GLU A 207 -5.18 -22.71 -3.43
C GLU A 207 -5.25 -21.71 -4.59
N ARG A 208 -6.46 -21.29 -4.96
CA ARG A 208 -6.70 -20.24 -5.96
C ARG A 208 -6.35 -18.84 -5.44
N VAL A 209 -6.12 -18.69 -4.14
CA VAL A 209 -5.71 -17.43 -3.53
C VAL A 209 -4.28 -17.55 -3.03
N PHE A 210 -3.47 -16.54 -3.32
CA PHE A 210 -2.15 -16.37 -2.75
C PHE A 210 -2.15 -15.11 -1.90
N ILE A 211 -1.72 -15.25 -0.65
CA ILE A 211 -1.66 -14.13 0.29
C ILE A 211 -0.19 -13.78 0.49
N MET A 212 0.15 -12.57 0.08
CA MET A 212 1.36 -11.87 0.50
C MET A 212 0.94 -10.82 1.53
N ASP A 213 1.43 -10.96 2.76
CA ASP A 213 1.12 -10.03 3.85
C ASP A 213 2.43 -9.57 4.50
N MET A 214 2.57 -8.24 4.60
CA MET A 214 3.74 -7.55 5.13
C MET A 214 3.33 -6.58 6.22
N TYR A 215 3.43 -7.05 7.47
CA TYR A 215 2.83 -6.40 8.64
C TYR A 215 3.82 -6.36 9.81
N ASN A 216 3.57 -5.47 10.77
CA ASN A 216 4.29 -5.44 12.04
C ASN A 216 3.84 -6.61 12.93
N SER A 217 4.74 -7.56 13.16
CA SER A 217 4.41 -8.79 13.87
C SER A 217 4.17 -8.63 15.37
N GLN A 218 4.47 -7.44 15.92
CA GLN A 218 4.41 -7.14 17.35
C GLN A 218 3.08 -6.51 17.78
N ILE A 219 2.24 -6.08 16.83
CA ILE A 219 0.96 -5.41 17.08
C ILE A 219 -0.24 -6.35 16.81
N TYR A 220 -1.46 -5.88 17.08
CA TYR A 220 -2.70 -6.62 16.81
C TYR A 220 -2.72 -7.17 15.37
N PRO A 221 -3.34 -8.32 15.08
CA PRO A 221 -4.04 -9.28 15.96
C PRO A 221 -3.17 -10.39 16.57
N ARG A 222 -1.98 -10.67 16.02
CA ARG A 222 -1.11 -11.81 16.38
C ARG A 222 -1.80 -13.18 16.26
N ASP A 223 -2.67 -13.34 15.26
CA ASP A 223 -3.45 -14.56 15.06
C ASP A 223 -2.61 -15.66 14.42
N GLN A 224 -2.01 -16.52 15.24
CA GLN A 224 -1.11 -17.59 14.78
C GLN A 224 -1.80 -18.63 13.89
N HIS A 225 -3.11 -18.82 14.03
CA HIS A 225 -3.83 -19.75 13.17
C HIS A 225 -3.99 -19.14 11.78
N ALA A 226 -4.51 -17.93 11.68
CA ALA A 226 -4.68 -17.23 10.40
C ALA A 226 -3.35 -17.10 9.62
N LYS A 227 -2.25 -16.84 10.34
CA LYS A 227 -0.89 -16.74 9.77
C LYS A 227 -0.47 -17.96 8.94
N THR A 228 -1.07 -19.14 9.11
CA THR A 228 -0.72 -20.32 8.30
C THR A 228 -1.24 -20.24 6.87
N ALA A 229 -2.18 -19.32 6.58
CA ALA A 229 -2.69 -19.06 5.23
C ALA A 229 -1.73 -18.22 4.37
N ILE A 230 -0.80 -17.50 5.01
CA ILE A 230 0.07 -16.54 4.33
C ILE A 230 1.19 -17.28 3.59
N LYS A 231 1.15 -17.26 2.25
CA LYS A 231 2.15 -17.94 1.39
C LYS A 231 3.45 -17.15 1.31
N CYS A 232 3.37 -15.82 1.30
CA CYS A 232 4.53 -14.93 1.42
C CYS A 232 4.37 -14.03 2.63
N LYS A 233 4.93 -14.44 3.76
CA LYS A 233 4.82 -13.74 5.04
C LYS A 233 6.07 -12.92 5.30
N ILE A 234 5.89 -11.61 5.50
CA ILE A 234 6.97 -10.67 5.83
C ILE A 234 6.64 -10.05 7.19
N GLU A 235 7.31 -10.52 8.23
CA GLU A 235 7.13 -10.02 9.59
C GLU A 235 8.10 -8.86 9.85
N LEU A 236 7.55 -7.66 9.91
CA LEU A 236 8.26 -6.44 10.27
C LEU A 236 8.36 -6.30 11.78
N MET A 237 9.32 -5.48 12.19
CA MET A 237 9.54 -5.08 13.59
C MET A 237 9.11 -3.62 13.75
N ASN A 238 8.84 -3.23 14.99
CA ASN A 238 8.64 -1.82 15.35
C ASN A 238 9.76 -0.94 14.79
N HIS A 239 9.39 0.25 14.30
CA HIS A 239 10.33 1.24 13.76
C HIS A 239 11.10 0.75 12.51
N THR A 240 10.49 -0.14 11.71
CA THR A 240 11.07 -0.46 10.40
C THR A 240 11.10 0.80 9.53
N ASP A 241 12.26 1.10 8.97
CA ASP A 241 12.50 2.27 8.12
C ASP A 241 12.13 2.03 6.64
N ASP A 242 12.04 3.13 5.88
CA ASP A 242 11.76 3.12 4.43
C ASP A 242 12.64 2.14 3.65
N LYS A 243 13.95 2.17 3.91
CA LYS A 243 14.94 1.37 3.18
C LYS A 243 14.70 -0.13 3.36
N THR A 244 14.46 -0.54 4.60
CA THR A 244 14.20 -1.94 4.94
C THR A 244 12.85 -2.36 4.39
N TYR A 245 11.83 -1.54 4.56
CA TYR A 245 10.47 -1.79 4.07
C TYR A 245 10.46 -1.98 2.55
N LEU A 246 10.95 -1.00 1.79
CA LEU A 246 10.95 -1.04 0.32
C LEU A 246 11.78 -2.20 -0.25
N ARG A 247 12.93 -2.51 0.37
CA ARG A 247 13.75 -3.66 -0.05
C ARG A 247 13.00 -4.98 0.13
N LEU A 248 12.36 -5.17 1.28
CA LEU A 248 11.59 -6.39 1.56
C LEU A 248 10.36 -6.49 0.65
N LEU A 249 9.63 -5.39 0.47
CA LEU A 249 8.48 -5.32 -0.42
C LEU A 249 8.87 -5.70 -1.86
N HIS A 250 9.91 -5.06 -2.40
CA HIS A 250 10.34 -5.28 -3.79
C HIS A 250 10.72 -6.74 -4.06
N ILE A 251 11.57 -7.33 -3.21
CA ILE A 251 12.02 -8.73 -3.37
C ILE A 251 10.84 -9.70 -3.29
N ASN A 252 9.96 -9.53 -2.30
CA ASN A 252 8.89 -10.47 -2.05
C ASN A 252 7.72 -10.32 -3.02
N LEU A 253 7.43 -9.11 -3.48
CA LEU A 253 6.40 -8.86 -4.49
C LEU A 253 6.82 -9.48 -5.84
N GLU A 254 8.06 -9.25 -6.27
CA GLU A 254 8.57 -9.87 -7.49
C GLU A 254 8.52 -11.40 -7.42
N LYS A 255 8.94 -11.97 -6.28
CA LYS A 255 8.90 -13.41 -6.05
C LYS A 255 7.46 -13.94 -6.14
N SER A 256 6.52 -13.31 -5.42
CA SER A 256 5.11 -13.73 -5.36
C SER A 256 4.45 -13.68 -6.74
N LEU A 257 4.70 -12.63 -7.53
CA LEU A 257 4.18 -12.51 -8.90
C LEU A 257 4.74 -13.60 -9.82
N LYS A 258 6.05 -13.87 -9.75
CA LYS A 258 6.72 -14.89 -10.59
C LYS A 258 6.27 -16.31 -10.24
N GLU A 259 6.12 -16.60 -8.96
CA GLU A 259 5.72 -17.91 -8.43
C GLU A 259 4.25 -18.21 -8.73
N PHE A 260 3.36 -17.27 -8.39
CA PHE A 260 1.92 -17.54 -8.43
C PHE A 260 1.29 -17.22 -9.78
N GLN A 261 1.82 -16.25 -10.53
CA GLN A 261 1.28 -15.76 -11.82
C GLN A 261 -0.24 -15.51 -11.75
N PRO A 262 -0.69 -14.55 -10.92
CA PRO A 262 -2.13 -14.31 -10.71
C PRO A 262 -2.81 -13.75 -11.96
N ASP A 263 -4.11 -14.03 -12.09
CA ASP A 263 -4.97 -13.39 -13.11
C ASP A 263 -5.50 -12.03 -12.62
N PHE A 264 -5.50 -11.82 -11.30
CA PHE A 264 -5.99 -10.60 -10.66
C PHE A 264 -5.19 -10.31 -9.38
N VAL A 265 -4.92 -9.03 -9.10
CA VAL A 265 -4.25 -8.58 -7.87
C VAL A 265 -5.19 -7.70 -7.07
N VAL A 266 -5.37 -8.03 -5.79
CA VAL A 266 -6.03 -7.18 -4.78
C VAL A 266 -4.91 -6.55 -3.96
N TYR A 267 -4.79 -5.23 -4.02
CA TYR A 267 -3.82 -4.47 -3.23
C TYR A 267 -4.55 -3.75 -2.09
N ASN A 268 -4.28 -4.15 -0.84
CA ASN A 268 -4.77 -3.47 0.36
C ASN A 268 -3.69 -2.49 0.85
N ALA A 269 -3.97 -1.20 0.69
CA ALA A 269 -3.01 -0.11 0.93
C ALA A 269 -3.31 0.58 2.28
N GLY A 270 -3.02 -0.11 3.39
CA GLY A 270 -3.14 0.49 4.72
C GLY A 270 -2.17 1.66 4.90
N THR A 271 -2.65 2.74 5.51
CA THR A 271 -1.86 3.98 5.72
C THR A 271 -1.25 4.08 7.11
N ASP A 272 -1.54 3.13 7.98
CA ASP A 272 -1.05 3.06 9.36
C ASP A 272 0.42 2.60 9.46
N ILE A 273 1.04 2.28 8.33
CA ILE A 273 2.49 2.08 8.22
C ILE A 273 3.29 3.37 8.36
N LEU A 274 2.63 4.54 8.22
CA LEU A 274 3.32 5.83 8.18
C LEU A 274 3.85 6.24 9.55
N GLU A 275 4.99 6.92 9.55
CA GLU A 275 5.54 7.52 10.76
C GLU A 275 4.52 8.44 11.44
N GLY A 276 4.45 8.35 12.77
CA GLY A 276 3.48 9.10 13.57
C GLY A 276 2.08 8.49 13.65
N ASP A 277 1.80 7.37 12.97
CA ASP A 277 0.60 6.59 13.23
C ASP A 277 0.63 5.99 14.66
N LEU A 278 -0.52 6.00 15.34
CA LEU A 278 -0.63 5.60 16.75
C LEU A 278 -0.70 4.09 16.97
N LEU A 279 -0.97 3.31 15.92
CA LEU A 279 -1.26 1.87 16.01
C LEU A 279 -0.25 1.01 15.24
N GLY A 280 0.20 1.44 14.05
CA GLY A 280 1.08 0.63 13.20
C GLY A 280 2.53 0.53 13.65
N ASN A 281 3.05 1.59 14.30
CA ASN A 281 4.37 1.64 14.93
C ASN A 281 5.54 1.28 13.96
N LEU A 282 5.47 1.79 12.74
CA LEU A 282 6.52 1.77 11.72
C LEU A 282 6.98 3.20 11.41
N ASP A 283 8.17 3.35 10.84
CA ASP A 283 8.80 4.65 10.60
C ASP A 283 8.89 4.90 9.08
N ILE A 284 7.75 4.80 8.39
CA ILE A 284 7.67 4.96 6.92
C ILE A 284 7.26 6.38 6.55
N THR A 285 8.05 7.05 5.71
CA THR A 285 7.75 8.42 5.27
C THR A 285 6.72 8.45 4.14
N PRO A 286 5.87 9.49 4.04
CA PRO A 286 4.90 9.63 2.95
C PRO A 286 5.55 9.68 1.56
N GLU A 287 6.72 10.30 1.46
CA GLU A 287 7.46 10.48 0.22
C GLU A 287 8.12 9.18 -0.26
N MET A 288 8.24 8.15 0.62
CA MET A 288 8.87 6.85 0.36
C MET A 288 10.04 6.99 -0.62
N THR A 289 11.05 7.78 -0.22
CA THR A 289 12.13 8.14 -1.14
C THR A 289 12.76 6.87 -1.72
N SER A 290 12.77 6.78 -3.05
CA SER A 290 13.40 5.69 -3.79
C SER A 290 14.91 5.86 -3.73
N SER A 291 15.46 5.72 -2.53
CA SER A 291 16.90 5.75 -2.26
C SER A 291 17.45 4.35 -2.43
N VAL A 292 18.33 4.15 -3.40
CA VAL A 292 18.93 2.85 -3.72
C VAL A 292 20.42 2.89 -3.42
N SER A 293 20.90 1.94 -2.62
CA SER A 293 22.34 1.76 -2.43
C SER A 293 22.88 0.72 -3.41
N VAL A 294 23.97 1.04 -4.10
CA VAL A 294 24.69 0.15 -5.03
C VAL A 294 26.18 0.14 -4.69
N ALA A 295 26.87 -0.96 -5.00
CA ALA A 295 28.31 -1.05 -4.80
C ALA A 295 29.04 -1.38 -6.11
N GLY A 296 29.97 -0.52 -6.48
CA GLY A 296 30.76 -0.67 -7.70
C GLY A 296 30.05 -0.18 -8.97
N PHE A 297 30.86 0.00 -10.01
CA PHE A 297 30.47 0.70 -11.22
C PHE A 297 29.43 -0.05 -12.07
N ASP A 298 29.59 -1.37 -12.19
CA ASP A 298 28.67 -2.20 -12.99
C ASP A 298 27.26 -2.23 -12.38
N GLN A 299 27.16 -2.29 -11.04
CA GLN A 299 25.86 -2.23 -10.37
C GLN A 299 25.20 -0.87 -10.55
N LEU A 300 25.98 0.21 -10.51
CA LEU A 300 25.46 1.54 -10.79
C LEU A 300 24.87 1.63 -12.20
N LYS A 301 25.62 1.23 -13.24
CA LYS A 301 25.14 1.26 -14.63
C LYS A 301 23.87 0.42 -14.80
N ASN A 302 23.87 -0.81 -14.29
CA ASN A 302 22.69 -1.68 -14.33
C ASN A 302 21.48 -1.07 -13.60
N THR A 303 21.70 -0.35 -12.50
CA THR A 303 20.63 0.25 -11.71
C THR A 303 20.05 1.47 -12.41
N VAL A 304 20.91 2.34 -12.93
CA VAL A 304 20.51 3.49 -13.75
C VAL A 304 19.70 3.03 -14.97
N GLU A 305 20.13 1.98 -15.66
CA GLU A 305 19.44 1.46 -16.85
C GLU A 305 18.05 0.86 -16.56
N LYS A 306 17.78 0.45 -15.31
CA LYS A 306 16.48 -0.06 -14.89
C LYS A 306 15.44 1.03 -14.70
N TYR A 307 15.86 2.25 -14.43
CA TYR A 307 14.93 3.35 -14.19
C TYR A 307 14.48 3.99 -15.50
N ASP A 308 13.20 4.37 -15.51
CA ASP A 308 12.56 4.95 -16.69
C ASP A 308 13.27 6.23 -17.15
N LYS A 309 13.27 6.51 -18.45
CA LYS A 309 13.92 7.70 -19.02
C LYS A 309 13.28 9.01 -18.53
N ASP A 310 12.06 8.93 -18.02
CA ASP A 310 11.29 10.07 -17.56
C ASP A 310 11.57 10.43 -16.09
N LYS A 311 12.34 9.60 -15.36
CA LYS A 311 12.75 9.91 -13.98
C LYS A 311 14.07 10.65 -13.95
N ARG A 312 14.15 11.66 -13.08
CA ARG A 312 15.41 12.32 -12.72
C ARG A 312 16.21 11.37 -11.83
N ILE A 313 17.51 11.21 -12.10
CA ILE A 313 18.34 10.28 -11.32
C ILE A 313 19.46 11.09 -10.68
N PHE A 314 19.51 11.11 -9.36
CA PHE A 314 20.59 11.72 -8.60
C PHE A 314 21.50 10.63 -8.05
N VAL A 315 22.80 10.73 -8.27
CA VAL A 315 23.78 9.73 -7.81
C VAL A 315 24.80 10.37 -6.88
N LEU A 316 24.80 9.95 -5.62
CA LEU A 316 25.82 10.27 -4.62
C LEU A 316 26.91 9.20 -4.63
N PHE A 317 28.13 9.59 -4.94
CA PHE A 317 29.30 8.71 -4.88
C PHE A 317 30.02 8.89 -3.55
N CYS A 318 30.16 7.82 -2.79
CA CYS A 318 30.82 7.82 -1.48
C CYS A 318 31.81 6.65 -1.37
N GLY A 319 32.83 6.82 -0.52
CA GLY A 319 33.74 5.73 -0.20
C GLY A 319 33.08 4.64 0.66
N THR A 320 33.51 3.39 0.50
CA THR A 320 33.03 2.25 1.28
C THR A 320 33.00 2.53 2.79
N LYS A 321 31.87 2.16 3.40
CA LYS A 321 31.64 2.26 4.84
C LYS A 321 32.20 1.04 5.57
N ASP A 322 32.79 1.27 6.75
CA ASP A 322 33.24 0.20 7.65
C ASP A 322 32.05 -0.49 8.35
N SER A 323 32.34 -1.45 9.23
CA SER A 323 31.30 -2.16 10.00
C SER A 323 30.53 -1.28 10.98
N LYS A 324 31.00 -0.05 11.23
CA LYS A 324 30.32 0.96 12.05
C LYS A 324 29.55 1.96 11.19
N GLY A 325 29.53 1.79 9.87
CA GLY A 325 28.85 2.66 8.93
C GLY A 325 29.65 3.91 8.52
N HIS A 326 30.91 4.05 8.92
CA HIS A 326 31.70 5.24 8.56
C HIS A 326 32.50 5.00 7.28
N SER A 327 32.39 5.93 6.33
CA SER A 327 33.21 5.91 5.13
C SER A 327 34.70 6.10 5.48
N TRP A 328 35.59 5.46 4.72
CA TRP A 328 37.03 5.75 4.81
C TRP A 328 37.38 7.19 4.39
N CYS A 329 36.44 7.90 3.73
CA CYS A 329 36.57 9.29 3.34
C CYS A 329 35.93 10.20 4.40
N PRO A 330 36.71 11.07 5.08
CA PRO A 330 36.17 12.00 6.08
C PRO A 330 35.12 12.97 5.52
N ASP A 331 35.29 13.43 4.28
CA ASP A 331 34.34 14.34 3.64
C ASP A 331 33.00 13.64 3.37
N CYS A 332 33.02 12.34 3.05
CA CYS A 332 31.79 11.55 2.91
C CYS A 332 31.05 11.43 4.26
N VAL A 333 31.79 11.26 5.36
CA VAL A 333 31.20 11.21 6.71
C VAL A 333 30.60 12.57 7.09
N ALA A 334 31.27 13.68 6.74
CA ALA A 334 30.78 15.02 7.02
C ALA A 334 29.53 15.39 6.19
N ALA A 335 29.45 14.93 4.93
CA ALA A 335 28.34 15.18 4.03
C ALA A 335 27.10 14.30 4.29
N GLU A 336 27.21 13.23 5.09
CA GLU A 336 26.13 12.26 5.30
C GLU A 336 24.84 12.92 5.82
N LYS A 337 24.93 13.72 6.88
CA LYS A 337 23.76 14.39 7.47
C LYS A 337 23.13 15.44 6.56
N PRO A 338 23.88 16.41 5.97
CA PRO A 338 23.29 17.39 5.07
C PRO A 338 22.63 16.75 3.84
N VAL A 339 23.23 15.70 3.27
CA VAL A 339 22.65 14.98 2.14
C VAL A 339 21.37 14.25 2.55
N GLU A 340 21.38 13.53 3.66
CA GLU A 340 20.18 12.85 4.17
C GLU A 340 19.03 13.84 4.41
N GLU A 341 19.32 15.00 5.01
CA GLU A 341 18.34 16.05 5.24
C GLU A 341 17.77 16.61 3.93
N ALA A 342 18.62 16.90 2.94
CA ALA A 342 18.19 17.43 1.65
C ALA A 342 17.36 16.42 0.86
N VAL A 343 17.76 15.14 0.85
CA VAL A 343 17.02 14.07 0.18
C VAL A 343 15.62 13.90 0.77
N LYS A 344 15.50 13.90 2.11
CA LYS A 344 14.21 13.81 2.78
C LYS A 344 13.31 15.01 2.53
N SER A 345 13.89 16.22 2.48
CA SER A 345 13.10 17.45 2.42
C SER A 345 12.76 17.94 1.00
N SER A 346 13.60 17.64 0.00
CA SER A 346 13.50 18.30 -1.31
C SER A 346 13.75 17.38 -2.51
N LEU A 347 13.91 16.06 -2.33
CA LEU A 347 14.04 15.17 -3.48
C LEU A 347 12.71 15.17 -4.29
N PRO A 348 12.74 15.43 -5.61
CA PRO A 348 11.51 15.47 -6.40
C PRO A 348 10.80 14.11 -6.41
N SER A 349 9.47 14.11 -6.40
CA SER A 349 8.66 12.88 -6.42
C SER A 349 8.84 12.03 -7.69
N ASN A 350 9.28 12.65 -8.79
CA ASN A 350 9.65 11.98 -10.03
C ASN A 350 11.16 11.62 -10.10
N ALA A 351 11.88 11.67 -8.99
CA ALA A 351 13.29 11.36 -8.94
C ALA A 351 13.62 10.04 -8.24
N VAL A 352 14.82 9.54 -8.51
CA VAL A 352 15.45 8.41 -7.81
C VAL A 352 16.78 8.89 -7.27
N PHE A 353 17.05 8.59 -6.00
CA PHE A 353 18.34 8.87 -5.38
C PHE A 353 19.15 7.58 -5.30
N ILE A 354 20.39 7.59 -5.77
CA ILE A 354 21.27 6.43 -5.77
C ILE A 354 22.52 6.76 -4.97
N GLU A 355 22.75 6.02 -3.88
CA GLU A 355 24.03 6.02 -3.18
C GLU A 355 24.94 4.95 -3.77
N CYS A 356 26.03 5.36 -4.42
CA CYS A 356 27.01 4.49 -5.02
C CYS A 356 28.28 4.42 -4.19
N ASP A 357 28.60 3.22 -3.68
CA ASP A 357 29.90 2.92 -3.09
C ASP A 357 30.96 2.75 -4.19
N VAL A 358 31.99 3.59 -4.17
CA VAL A 358 33.09 3.57 -5.15
C VAL A 358 34.17 2.52 -4.86
N GLY A 359 34.04 1.78 -3.77
CA GLY A 359 35.01 0.80 -3.30
C GLY A 359 36.00 1.38 -2.28
N ASP A 360 37.00 0.55 -1.94
CA ASP A 360 38.02 0.92 -0.97
C ASP A 360 38.95 2.04 -1.46
N ARG A 361 39.66 2.67 -0.52
CA ARG A 361 40.55 3.80 -0.82
C ARG A 361 41.64 3.46 -1.85
N PRO A 362 42.31 2.29 -1.82
CA PRO A 362 43.24 1.90 -2.87
C PRO A 362 42.60 1.82 -4.27
N SER A 363 41.45 1.15 -4.39
CA SER A 363 40.74 0.99 -5.67
C SER A 363 40.27 2.33 -6.23
N TRP A 364 39.82 3.24 -5.37
CA TRP A 364 39.46 4.61 -5.74
C TRP A 364 40.64 5.45 -6.24
N LYS A 365 41.83 5.26 -5.65
CA LYS A 365 43.04 5.99 -6.01
C LYS A 365 43.70 5.47 -7.28
N ASP A 366 43.33 4.29 -7.77
CA ASP A 366 43.80 3.79 -9.06
C ASP A 366 43.40 4.77 -10.17
N PRO A 367 44.34 5.30 -10.97
CA PRO A 367 44.02 6.14 -12.13
C PRO A 367 43.09 5.46 -13.14
N LYS A 368 43.03 4.12 -13.16
CA LYS A 368 42.14 3.31 -14.00
C LYS A 368 40.76 3.07 -13.38
N CYS A 369 40.48 3.63 -12.20
CA CYS A 369 39.17 3.52 -11.56
C CYS A 369 38.06 3.90 -12.57
N PRO A 370 37.06 3.04 -12.80
CA PRO A 370 36.05 3.25 -13.83
C PRO A 370 35.23 4.53 -13.57
N PHE A 371 34.99 4.86 -12.30
CA PHE A 371 34.33 6.12 -11.92
C PHE A 371 35.10 7.38 -12.33
N ARG A 372 36.43 7.32 -12.39
CA ARG A 372 37.31 8.44 -12.79
C ARG A 372 37.43 8.55 -14.31
N THR A 373 37.41 7.42 -15.02
CA THR A 373 37.69 7.35 -16.46
C THR A 373 36.43 7.37 -17.32
N ASP A 374 35.27 6.98 -16.78
CA ASP A 374 34.00 7.00 -17.51
C ASP A 374 33.62 8.44 -17.91
N PRO A 375 33.19 8.65 -19.17
CA PRO A 375 32.94 9.98 -19.70
C PRO A 375 31.73 10.68 -19.08
N GLN A 376 30.82 9.94 -18.46
CA GLN A 376 29.60 10.46 -17.85
C GLN A 376 29.82 10.85 -16.39
N THR A 377 30.61 10.08 -15.64
CA THR A 377 30.91 10.40 -14.24
C THR A 377 32.12 11.31 -14.09
N ARG A 378 33.26 10.99 -14.74
CA ARG A 378 34.54 11.72 -14.63
C ARG A 378 34.81 12.26 -13.22
N LEU A 379 34.73 11.38 -12.22
CA LEU A 379 34.85 11.82 -10.83
C LEU A 379 36.30 12.23 -10.53
N THR A 380 36.47 13.37 -9.87
CA THR A 380 37.78 13.85 -9.40
C THR A 380 38.01 13.56 -7.92
N GLY A 381 36.93 13.56 -7.13
CA GLY A 381 36.89 13.37 -5.68
C GLY A 381 35.64 12.62 -5.24
N VAL A 382 35.56 12.32 -3.95
CA VAL A 382 34.35 11.85 -3.23
C VAL A 382 34.28 12.60 -1.90
N PRO A 383 33.09 12.99 -1.40
CA PRO A 383 31.79 12.70 -1.98
C PRO A 383 31.52 13.55 -3.23
N THR A 384 30.69 13.06 -4.13
CA THR A 384 30.22 13.83 -5.30
C THR A 384 28.79 13.45 -5.58
N LEU A 385 27.92 14.44 -5.75
CA LEU A 385 26.53 14.26 -6.16
C LEU A 385 26.38 14.75 -7.59
N ILE A 386 25.75 13.96 -8.45
CA ILE A 386 25.44 14.37 -9.82
C ILE A 386 23.97 14.14 -10.12
N GLU A 387 23.40 14.97 -11.00
CA GLU A 387 22.18 14.61 -11.72
C GLU A 387 22.57 13.89 -13.01
N TRP A 388 22.26 12.60 -13.06
CA TRP A 388 22.68 11.70 -14.13
C TRP A 388 22.18 12.14 -15.49
N GLY A 389 23.08 12.18 -16.48
CA GLY A 389 22.76 12.62 -17.84
C GLY A 389 22.81 14.14 -18.04
N THR A 390 23.09 14.91 -17.00
CA THR A 390 23.28 16.38 -17.07
C THR A 390 24.73 16.76 -16.72
N SER A 391 25.05 18.06 -16.80
CA SER A 391 26.30 18.62 -16.28
C SER A 391 26.22 19.07 -14.82
N LYS A 392 25.04 18.99 -14.19
CA LYS A 392 24.81 19.49 -12.82
C LYS A 392 25.49 18.54 -11.81
N ARG A 393 26.32 19.10 -10.94
CA ARG A 393 27.04 18.35 -9.91
C ARG A 393 27.47 19.21 -8.73
N LEU A 394 27.58 18.58 -7.57
CA LEU A 394 28.18 19.13 -6.35
C LEU A 394 29.33 18.22 -5.90
N VAL A 395 30.43 18.81 -5.47
CA VAL A 395 31.63 18.08 -5.05
C VAL A 395 32.02 18.45 -3.62
N GLU A 396 32.46 17.44 -2.87
CA GLU A 396 33.17 17.56 -1.60
C GLU A 396 32.50 18.57 -0.63
N SER A 397 33.12 19.73 -0.39
CA SER A 397 32.64 20.72 0.57
C SER A 397 31.27 21.32 0.24
N GLN A 398 30.84 21.28 -1.03
CA GLN A 398 29.51 21.75 -1.42
C GLN A 398 28.39 20.87 -0.86
N LEU A 399 28.70 19.62 -0.50
CA LEU A 399 27.75 18.69 0.10
C LEU A 399 27.64 18.84 1.63
N LEU A 400 28.35 19.81 2.22
CA LEU A 400 28.23 20.14 3.65
C LEU A 400 27.07 21.08 3.95
N ASP A 401 26.46 21.66 2.93
CA ASP A 401 25.34 22.59 3.02
C ASP A 401 24.08 21.98 2.39
N ALA A 402 23.07 21.71 3.21
CA ALA A 402 21.82 21.12 2.75
C ALA A 402 21.10 22.03 1.75
N ASP A 403 21.15 23.36 1.92
CA ASP A 403 20.47 24.30 1.04
C ASP A 403 21.08 24.28 -0.38
N THR A 404 22.41 24.18 -0.50
CA THR A 404 23.07 23.98 -1.79
C THR A 404 22.61 22.69 -2.49
N ILE A 405 22.37 21.61 -1.73
CA ILE A 405 21.88 20.34 -2.29
C ILE A 405 20.43 20.47 -2.75
N ARG A 406 19.58 21.18 -1.98
CA ARG A 406 18.18 21.44 -2.35
C ARG A 406 18.07 22.19 -3.67
N ILE A 407 18.93 23.19 -3.89
CA ILE A 407 18.97 23.94 -5.16
C ILE A 407 19.25 23.01 -6.35
N LEU A 408 20.17 22.04 -6.19
CA LEU A 408 20.44 21.05 -7.25
C LEU A 408 19.19 20.21 -7.60
N PHE A 409 18.36 19.90 -6.60
CA PHE A 409 17.13 19.14 -6.78
C PHE A 409 16.02 19.97 -7.43
N GLU A 410 15.93 21.26 -7.11
CA GLU A 410 14.86 22.16 -7.57
C GLU A 410 15.12 22.77 -8.94
N ASP A 411 16.39 22.94 -9.33
CA ASP A 411 16.73 23.50 -10.64
C ASP A 411 16.21 22.58 -11.75
N ASP A 412 15.24 23.06 -12.53
CA ASP A 412 14.81 22.50 -13.82
C ASP A 412 15.82 22.88 -14.93
#